data_AF-A0A3A0DEG4-F1
#
_entry.id   AF-A0A3A0DEG4-F1
#
_cell.length_a   1.000
_cell.length_b   1.000
_cell.length_c   1.000
_cell.angle_alpha   90.00
_cell.angle_beta   90.00
_cell.angle_gamma   90.00
#
_symmetry.space_group_name_H-M   'P 1'
#
loop_
_entity.id
_entity.type
_entity.pdbx_description
1 polymer ?
#
loop_
_entity_poly.entity_id
_entity_poly.type
_entity_poly.pdbx_seq_one_letter_code
_entity_poly.pdbx_strand_id
1 'polypeptide(L)'
;MATAPSTPRTSSSGSEPPRRRRPAPRCPSPRRWCCWRRGWPRRRDRPEPPAATAAADALRRVARRTIYLPAWIGRDLMEALTVKTCLRDSTLDLTGFSSEIVSRRIAATAVLIAMSLFLPASRARAQFIIAHRGASHDAPENTLAAFNLAWEQGADGIEGDFYLTSDGKIICCHDKDTERTAGVKRVIKETTFDELRALDVGLWKDPKYRGERMPTLDEVIATVPDGKMFFIELKTGPEIVDSLIAALRSSPLNLEQIVIICFNAETIAQCERQWPELRTHWLTGYKENKQTGKLEPTRPTVEKTLQRIKCDGLGSNAHPEHVDQAFLDQLCKSGWCEFHVWTVDDADVARFYQNLGAWSITTNRPGWLREQLWPQQAPAAAK
;
A
#
# COMPACT_ATOMS: atom_id res chain seq x y z
N MET A 1 15.34 -74.62 -18.32
CA MET A 1 16.80 -74.81 -18.31
C MET A 1 17.41 -73.77 -17.37
N ALA A 2 18.12 -74.24 -16.34
CA ALA A 2 18.97 -73.56 -15.35
C ALA A 2 18.40 -72.33 -14.59
N THR A 3 17.98 -72.31 -13.31
CA THR A 3 18.50 -72.76 -11.98
C THR A 3 19.82 -72.11 -11.50
N ALA A 4 19.68 -71.07 -10.65
CA ALA A 4 20.32 -70.74 -9.34
C ALA A 4 21.87 -70.92 -9.16
N PRO A 5 22.54 -70.59 -8.01
CA PRO A 5 22.11 -70.00 -6.72
C PRO A 5 23.12 -68.92 -6.13
N SER A 6 22.75 -67.95 -5.28
CA SER A 6 22.74 -67.90 -3.79
C SER A 6 24.06 -67.61 -3.01
N THR A 7 23.97 -66.58 -2.14
CA THR A 7 24.51 -66.46 -0.74
C THR A 7 25.94 -65.87 -0.50
N PRO A 8 26.36 -65.58 0.75
CA PRO A 8 26.33 -64.22 1.33
C PRO A 8 27.67 -63.81 2.01
N ARG A 9 27.81 -62.57 2.48
CA ARG A 9 28.78 -62.25 3.56
C ARG A 9 28.19 -61.28 4.58
N THR A 10 27.97 -61.84 5.76
CA THR A 10 28.26 -61.35 7.13
C THR A 10 29.36 -60.28 7.19
N SER A 11 29.57 -59.42 8.19
CA SER A 11 28.89 -58.96 9.42
C SER A 11 29.95 -58.09 10.13
N SER A 12 29.63 -56.90 10.65
CA SER A 12 30.25 -56.29 11.86
C SER A 12 29.76 -54.84 11.98
N SER A 13 28.74 -54.53 12.79
CA SER A 13 28.86 -54.23 14.23
C SER A 13 30.00 -53.27 14.57
N GLY A 14 29.67 -51.97 14.59
CA GLY A 14 30.54 -50.90 15.07
C GLY A 14 29.68 -49.78 15.64
N SER A 15 29.07 -50.04 16.79
CA SER A 15 28.38 -49.06 17.62
C SER A 15 29.38 -48.02 18.16
N GLU A 16 29.30 -46.78 17.67
CA GLU A 16 30.01 -45.65 18.26
C GLU A 16 29.31 -45.21 19.58
N PRO A 17 30.03 -45.09 20.70
CA PRO A 17 29.44 -44.70 21.98
C PRO A 17 29.16 -43.19 22.06
N PRO A 18 28.20 -42.77 22.90
CA PRO A 18 27.69 -41.40 22.92
C PRO A 18 28.72 -40.43 23.50
N ARG A 19 28.99 -39.33 22.78
CA ARG A 19 29.76 -38.20 23.30
C ARG A 19 29.02 -37.58 24.48
N ARG A 20 29.56 -37.80 25.68
CA ARG A 20 29.10 -37.23 26.93
C ARG A 20 29.07 -35.70 26.86
N ARG A 21 27.90 -35.15 27.17
CA ARG A 21 27.64 -33.73 27.41
C ARG A 21 28.59 -33.22 28.49
N ARG A 22 29.33 -32.15 28.19
CA ARG A 22 29.97 -31.33 29.24
C ARG A 22 28.91 -30.38 29.82
N PRO A 23 28.86 -30.17 31.15
CA PRO A 23 27.82 -29.35 31.78
C PRO A 23 28.03 -27.87 31.47
N ALA A 24 26.93 -27.15 31.24
CA ALA A 24 26.89 -25.70 31.28
C ALA A 24 27.20 -25.21 32.72
N PRO A 25 28.04 -24.18 32.91
CA PRO A 25 28.20 -23.59 34.22
C PRO A 25 26.93 -22.80 34.58
N ARG A 26 26.28 -23.18 35.68
CA ARG A 26 25.20 -22.42 36.33
C ARG A 26 25.76 -21.17 37.02
N CYS A 27 24.94 -20.13 37.02
CA CYS A 27 25.06 -18.85 37.70
C CYS A 27 25.63 -18.89 39.13
N PRO A 28 26.17 -17.74 39.56
CA PRO A 28 25.86 -17.20 40.86
C PRO A 28 25.13 -15.85 40.73
N SER A 29 23.92 -15.76 41.28
CA SER A 29 23.32 -14.50 41.74
C SER A 29 23.56 -14.37 43.25
N PRO A 30 23.14 -13.29 43.94
CA PRO A 30 23.31 -11.86 43.64
C PRO A 30 23.81 -11.10 44.87
N ARG A 31 24.95 -10.38 44.84
CA ARG A 31 25.27 -9.41 45.90
C ARG A 31 25.98 -8.15 45.38
N ARG A 32 25.24 -7.05 45.47
CA ARG A 32 25.63 -5.74 46.01
C ARG A 32 27.01 -5.21 45.62
N TRP A 33 27.05 -4.27 44.67
CA TRP A 33 27.92 -3.10 44.80
C TRP A 33 27.11 -1.84 44.51
N CYS A 34 27.08 -0.99 45.53
CA CYS A 34 26.45 0.33 45.55
C CYS A 34 27.28 1.35 44.76
N CYS A 35 26.56 2.34 44.25
CA CYS A 35 26.96 3.74 44.09
C CYS A 35 28.19 4.04 43.22
N TRP A 36 27.95 4.61 42.04
CA TRP A 36 28.30 6.02 41.82
C TRP A 36 27.25 6.68 40.92
N ARG A 37 26.77 7.84 41.39
CA ARG A 37 25.67 8.63 40.82
C ARG A 37 26.16 9.45 39.63
N ARG A 38 25.28 9.64 38.63
CA ARG A 38 24.80 10.96 38.16
C ARG A 38 23.50 10.75 37.40
N GLY A 39 22.46 11.47 37.82
CA GLY A 39 21.06 11.12 37.63
C GLY A 39 20.51 11.33 36.23
N TRP A 40 19.65 10.40 35.83
CA TRP A 40 18.59 10.63 34.85
C TRP A 40 17.25 10.66 35.60
N PRO A 41 16.35 11.62 35.35
CA PRO A 41 15.05 11.65 36.00
C PRO A 41 14.23 10.41 35.62
N ARG A 42 13.55 9.83 36.60
CA ARG A 42 12.56 8.76 36.41
C ARG A 42 11.44 9.28 35.50
N ARG A 43 11.02 8.47 34.52
CA ARG A 43 9.79 8.67 33.74
C ARG A 43 8.56 8.53 34.65
N ARG A 44 8.18 9.58 35.36
CA ARG A 44 6.81 9.96 35.67
C ARG A 44 6.78 11.48 35.53
N ASP A 45 5.73 11.99 34.91
CA ASP A 45 5.55 13.39 34.50
C ASP A 45 6.19 13.75 33.15
N ARG A 46 5.73 13.11 32.07
CA ARG A 46 5.59 13.81 30.79
C ARG A 46 4.11 14.18 30.65
N PRO A 47 3.75 15.46 30.43
CA PRO A 47 2.38 15.78 30.06
C PRO A 47 2.04 15.04 28.77
N GLU A 48 0.83 14.48 28.69
CA GLU A 48 0.28 14.01 27.42
C GLU A 48 0.39 15.15 26.39
N PRO A 49 0.80 14.87 25.13
CA PRO A 49 0.78 15.90 24.11
C PRO A 49 -0.67 16.41 23.99
N PRO A 50 -0.88 17.74 23.89
CA PRO A 50 -2.22 18.28 23.73
C PRO A 50 -2.87 17.64 22.50
N ALA A 51 -4.15 17.31 22.61
CA ALA A 51 -4.95 16.82 21.48
C ALA A 51 -4.67 17.70 20.26
N ALA A 52 -4.29 17.07 19.14
CA ALA A 52 -3.96 17.78 17.91
C ALA A 52 -5.10 18.75 17.58
N THR A 53 -4.78 20.03 17.46
CA THR A 53 -5.78 21.03 17.10
C THR A 53 -6.23 20.77 15.66
N ALA A 54 -7.48 21.11 15.33
CA ALA A 54 -8.00 20.98 13.97
C ALA A 54 -7.10 21.66 12.90
N ALA A 55 -6.33 22.67 13.31
CA ALA A 55 -5.33 23.37 12.49
C ALA A 55 -4.05 22.54 12.26
N ALA A 56 -3.55 21.81 13.25
CA ALA A 56 -2.41 20.89 13.09
C ALA A 56 -2.78 19.71 12.18
N ASP A 57 -4.00 19.18 12.32
CA ASP A 57 -4.54 18.17 11.41
C ASP A 57 -4.72 18.72 9.99
N ALA A 58 -5.16 19.98 9.84
CA ALA A 58 -5.29 20.62 8.54
C ALA A 58 -3.94 20.87 7.87
N LEU A 59 -2.92 21.29 8.62
CA LEU A 59 -1.56 21.48 8.11
C LEU A 59 -0.90 20.15 7.73
N ARG A 60 -1.11 19.08 8.51
CA ARG A 60 -0.68 17.72 8.15
C ARG A 60 -1.34 17.26 6.85
N ARG A 61 -2.64 17.52 6.65
CA ARG A 61 -3.36 17.23 5.40
C ARG A 61 -2.81 18.00 4.20
N VAL A 62 -2.47 19.28 4.36
CA VAL A 62 -1.84 20.08 3.29
C VAL A 62 -0.42 19.59 2.98
N ALA A 63 0.35 19.21 3.99
CA ALA A 63 1.69 18.64 3.80
C ALA A 63 1.64 17.30 3.03
N ARG A 64 0.70 16.40 3.35
CA ARG A 64 0.47 15.14 2.61
C ARG A 64 0.14 15.38 1.13
N ARG A 65 -0.59 16.46 0.81
CA ARG A 65 -0.95 16.84 -0.56
C ARG A 65 0.21 17.40 -1.40
N THR A 66 1.29 17.84 -0.75
CA THR A 66 2.40 18.56 -1.43
C THR A 66 3.58 17.64 -1.78
N ILE A 67 3.59 16.40 -1.28
CA ILE A 67 4.63 15.42 -1.60
C ILE A 67 4.28 14.78 -2.95
N TYR A 68 4.67 15.46 -4.04
CA TYR A 68 5.16 14.90 -5.31
C TYR A 68 5.47 16.08 -6.26
N LEU A 69 6.19 17.08 -5.75
CA LEU A 69 6.98 17.97 -6.59
C LEU A 69 8.40 17.38 -6.61
N PRO A 70 8.99 17.11 -7.78
CA PRO A 70 10.37 16.61 -7.84
C PRO A 70 11.30 17.53 -7.02
N ALA A 71 12.26 16.94 -6.29
CA ALA A 71 13.05 17.56 -5.22
C ALA A 71 13.84 18.85 -5.58
N TRP A 72 13.77 19.30 -6.82
CA TRP A 72 14.26 20.60 -7.29
C TRP A 72 13.22 21.73 -7.12
N ILE A 73 11.93 21.48 -7.32
CA ILE A 73 10.87 22.51 -7.19
C ILE A 73 10.62 22.87 -5.72
N GLY A 74 10.77 21.92 -4.79
CA GLY A 74 10.60 22.16 -3.36
C GLY A 74 11.67 23.07 -2.74
N ARG A 75 12.87 23.15 -3.33
CA ARG A 75 13.96 24.01 -2.86
C ARG A 75 13.71 25.47 -3.24
N ASP A 76 13.31 25.73 -4.48
CA ASP A 76 13.04 27.07 -4.99
C ASP A 76 11.79 27.70 -4.38
N LEU A 77 10.75 26.88 -4.08
CA LEU A 77 9.53 27.37 -3.44
C LEU A 77 9.78 27.78 -1.97
N MET A 78 10.67 27.07 -1.28
CA MET A 78 11.07 27.41 0.10
C MET A 78 12.01 28.61 0.13
N GLU A 79 12.92 28.78 -0.84
CA GLU A 79 13.70 30.02 -0.97
C GLU A 79 12.80 31.22 -1.29
N ALA A 80 11.82 31.09 -2.19
CA ALA A 80 10.88 32.16 -2.54
C ALA A 80 9.98 32.60 -1.37
N LEU A 81 9.59 31.66 -0.49
CA LEU A 81 8.82 31.95 0.72
C LEU A 81 9.69 32.57 1.84
N THR A 82 10.98 32.21 1.90
CA THR A 82 11.94 32.78 2.86
C THR A 82 12.34 34.22 2.50
N VAL A 83 12.36 34.56 1.21
CA VAL A 83 12.59 35.94 0.74
C VAL A 83 11.46 36.89 1.15
N LYS A 84 10.20 36.42 1.22
CA LYS A 84 9.07 37.27 1.65
C LYS A 84 9.04 37.59 3.14
N THR A 85 9.69 36.79 3.99
CA THR A 85 9.81 37.08 5.42
C THR A 85 11.04 37.92 5.77
N CYS A 86 12.09 37.95 4.94
CA CYS A 86 13.26 38.82 5.14
C CYS A 86 13.06 40.26 4.63
N LEU A 87 12.07 40.55 3.79
CA LEU A 87 11.84 41.90 3.25
C LEU A 87 11.11 42.86 4.20
N ARG A 88 10.93 42.50 5.48
CA ARG A 88 10.29 43.39 6.46
C ARG A 88 11.27 44.20 7.31
N ASP A 89 12.57 43.87 7.28
CA ASP A 89 13.60 44.61 8.00
C ASP A 89 14.94 44.48 7.25
N SER A 90 15.19 45.33 6.26
CA SER A 90 16.53 45.69 5.75
C SER A 90 16.41 46.69 4.60
N THR A 91 16.83 47.93 4.81
CA THR A 91 17.17 48.86 3.74
C THR A 91 18.39 48.32 2.99
N LEU A 92 18.16 47.58 1.91
CA LEU A 92 19.20 47.19 0.96
C LEU A 92 19.43 48.35 -0.02
N ASP A 93 20.60 48.97 0.12
CA ASP A 93 21.14 49.95 -0.82
C ASP A 93 21.40 49.28 -2.17
N LEU A 94 20.62 49.66 -3.19
CA LEU A 94 20.71 49.15 -4.56
C LEU A 94 21.34 50.17 -5.51
N THR A 95 22.37 50.89 -5.06
CA THR A 95 23.17 51.78 -5.90
C THR A 95 24.32 51.03 -6.59
N GLY A 96 24.01 50.12 -7.53
CA GLY A 96 25.10 49.41 -8.22
C GLY A 96 24.79 48.58 -9.46
N PHE A 97 23.54 48.45 -9.90
CA PHE A 97 23.22 47.69 -11.11
C PHE A 97 22.40 48.54 -12.07
N SER A 98 22.90 48.67 -13.32
CA SER A 98 22.20 49.37 -14.41
C SER A 98 20.75 48.90 -14.49
N SER A 99 19.83 49.86 -14.42
CA SER A 99 18.38 49.66 -14.35
C SER A 99 17.84 48.78 -15.49
N GLU A 100 18.50 48.77 -16.65
CA GLU A 100 18.09 47.93 -17.79
C GLU A 100 18.21 46.43 -17.54
N ILE A 101 19.27 45.97 -16.85
CA ILE A 101 19.52 44.53 -16.65
C ILE A 101 18.53 43.97 -15.62
N VAL A 102 18.25 44.72 -14.57
CA VAL A 102 17.29 44.36 -13.53
C VAL A 102 15.86 44.36 -14.11
N SER A 103 15.48 45.38 -14.88
CA SER A 103 14.17 45.45 -15.54
C SER A 103 13.95 44.33 -16.56
N ARG A 104 14.97 43.97 -17.36
CA ARG A 104 14.86 42.86 -18.32
C ARG A 104 14.73 41.50 -17.63
N ARG A 105 15.42 41.29 -16.50
CA ARG A 105 15.30 40.05 -15.71
C ARG A 105 13.94 39.94 -15.02
N ILE A 106 13.43 41.03 -14.43
CA ILE A 106 12.09 41.05 -13.82
C ILE A 106 11.01 40.78 -14.88
N ALA A 107 11.12 41.40 -16.05
CA ALA A 107 10.19 41.17 -17.15
C ALA A 107 10.23 39.72 -17.66
N ALA A 108 11.42 39.13 -17.82
CA ALA A 108 11.57 37.73 -18.22
C ALA A 108 10.99 36.76 -17.19
N THR A 109 11.21 37.00 -15.88
CA THR A 109 10.63 36.20 -14.80
C THR A 109 9.11 36.34 -14.74
N ALA A 110 8.57 37.55 -14.94
CA ALA A 110 7.13 37.78 -14.98
C ALA A 110 6.46 37.09 -16.19
N VAL A 111 7.13 37.07 -17.35
CA VAL A 111 6.66 36.32 -18.54
C VAL A 111 6.71 34.81 -18.30
N LEU A 112 7.75 34.28 -17.67
CA LEU A 112 7.83 32.85 -17.31
C LEU A 112 6.74 32.45 -16.29
N ILE A 113 6.47 33.29 -15.29
CA ILE A 113 5.38 33.08 -14.33
C ILE A 113 4.02 33.14 -15.05
N ALA A 114 3.79 34.14 -15.90
CA ALA A 114 2.56 34.25 -16.70
C ALA A 114 2.40 33.02 -17.62
N MET A 115 3.45 32.57 -18.30
CA MET A 115 3.40 31.36 -19.13
C MET A 115 3.11 30.10 -18.32
N SER A 116 3.63 29.99 -17.08
CA SER A 116 3.29 28.89 -16.16
C SER A 116 1.83 28.90 -15.68
N LEU A 117 1.19 30.07 -15.66
CA LEU A 117 -0.23 30.25 -15.32
C LEU A 117 -1.17 29.98 -16.50
N PHE A 118 -0.66 30.00 -17.74
CA PHE A 118 -1.43 29.78 -18.97
C PHE A 118 -1.14 28.44 -19.67
N LEU A 119 -0.13 27.68 -19.22
CA LEU A 119 -0.04 26.27 -19.58
C LEU A 119 -1.30 25.59 -19.02
N PRO A 120 -2.16 24.98 -19.86
CA PRO A 120 -3.14 24.05 -19.32
C PRO A 120 -2.33 23.04 -18.52
N ALA A 121 -2.58 22.95 -17.21
CA ALA A 121 -2.01 21.90 -16.41
C ALA A 121 -2.49 20.61 -17.05
N SER A 122 -1.65 20.02 -17.90
CA SER A 122 -1.89 18.74 -18.52
C SER A 122 -2.00 17.78 -17.36
N ARG A 123 -3.24 17.47 -16.96
CA ARG A 123 -3.61 16.54 -15.89
C ARG A 123 -3.24 15.09 -16.24
N ALA A 124 -2.34 14.87 -17.19
CA ALA A 124 -1.79 13.56 -17.45
C ALA A 124 -0.77 13.22 -16.36
N ARG A 125 -1.25 12.96 -15.14
CA ARG A 125 -0.55 12.01 -14.29
C ARG A 125 -0.55 10.69 -15.06
N ALA A 126 0.60 10.04 -15.15
CA ALA A 126 0.62 8.65 -15.58
C ALA A 126 -0.31 7.87 -14.66
N GLN A 127 -1.30 7.20 -15.24
CA GLN A 127 -2.32 6.46 -14.49
C GLN A 127 -1.64 5.25 -13.84
N PHE A 128 -1.68 5.14 -12.51
CA PHE A 128 -1.16 3.95 -11.85
C PHE A 128 -2.04 2.74 -12.16
N ILE A 129 -1.43 1.66 -12.63
CA ILE A 129 -2.07 0.35 -12.83
C ILE A 129 -1.69 -0.56 -11.68
N ILE A 130 -2.67 -0.95 -10.87
CA ILE A 130 -2.51 -1.82 -9.71
C ILE A 130 -3.03 -3.21 -10.06
N ALA A 131 -2.19 -4.22 -9.88
CA ALA A 131 -2.55 -5.61 -10.17
C ALA A 131 -3.40 -6.20 -9.03
N HIS A 132 -4.70 -6.36 -9.28
CA HIS A 132 -5.69 -6.86 -8.34
C HIS A 132 -5.40 -8.32 -7.98
N ARG A 133 -4.97 -8.57 -6.74
CA ARG A 133 -4.52 -9.89 -6.27
C ARG A 133 -3.35 -10.45 -7.09
N GLY A 134 -2.50 -9.56 -7.60
CA GLY A 134 -1.48 -9.85 -8.62
C GLY A 134 -2.05 -9.87 -10.05
N ALA A 135 -1.36 -10.52 -10.99
CA ALA A 135 -1.87 -10.73 -12.36
C ALA A 135 -2.91 -11.86 -12.37
N SER A 136 -3.99 -11.69 -11.61
CA SER A 136 -4.95 -12.73 -11.23
C SER A 136 -5.80 -13.27 -12.38
N HIS A 137 -5.81 -12.59 -13.53
CA HIS A 137 -6.34 -13.17 -14.76
C HIS A 137 -5.48 -14.33 -15.26
N ASP A 138 -4.16 -14.23 -15.18
CA ASP A 138 -3.18 -15.15 -15.78
C ASP A 138 -2.58 -16.15 -14.77
N ALA A 139 -2.60 -15.80 -13.49
CA ALA A 139 -2.05 -16.57 -12.37
C ALA A 139 -3.08 -16.72 -11.23
N PRO A 140 -2.91 -17.69 -10.31
CA PRO A 140 -3.82 -17.85 -9.18
C PRO A 140 -3.73 -16.65 -8.25
N GLU A 141 -4.86 -15.99 -8.02
CA GLU A 141 -4.95 -14.77 -7.20
C GLU A 141 -4.30 -14.92 -5.82
N ASN A 142 -3.71 -13.84 -5.29
CA ASN A 142 -3.11 -13.78 -3.94
C ASN A 142 -2.01 -14.83 -3.71
N THR A 143 -1.22 -15.13 -4.74
CA THR A 143 -0.04 -16.02 -4.66
C THR A 143 1.24 -15.29 -5.05
N LEU A 144 2.40 -15.81 -4.65
CA LEU A 144 3.68 -15.23 -5.08
C LEU A 144 3.84 -15.31 -6.61
N ALA A 145 3.33 -16.37 -7.25
CA ALA A 145 3.29 -16.45 -8.71
C ALA A 145 2.52 -15.28 -9.35
N ALA A 146 1.34 -14.93 -8.83
CA ALA A 146 0.56 -13.82 -9.37
C ALA A 146 1.21 -12.44 -9.13
N PHE A 147 1.83 -12.23 -7.98
CA PHE A 147 2.54 -10.98 -7.69
C PHE A 147 3.79 -10.83 -8.57
N ASN A 148 4.61 -11.86 -8.70
CA ASN A 148 5.79 -11.84 -9.56
C ASN A 148 5.42 -11.61 -11.03
N LEU A 149 4.37 -12.28 -11.52
CA LEU A 149 3.88 -12.06 -12.88
C LEU A 149 3.37 -10.63 -13.08
N ALA A 150 2.74 -10.00 -12.08
CA ALA A 150 2.33 -8.60 -12.18
C ALA A 150 3.52 -7.66 -12.39
N TRP A 151 4.64 -7.92 -11.72
CA TRP A 151 5.88 -7.15 -11.90
C TRP A 151 6.48 -7.34 -13.29
N GLU A 152 6.51 -8.58 -13.78
CA GLU A 152 6.93 -8.91 -15.15
C GLU A 152 6.05 -8.20 -16.20
N GLN A 153 4.75 -8.07 -15.92
CA GLN A 153 3.79 -7.35 -16.75
C GLN A 153 3.84 -5.81 -16.59
N GLY A 154 4.78 -5.29 -15.79
CA GLY A 154 4.99 -3.86 -15.65
C GLY A 154 3.92 -3.14 -14.82
N ALA A 155 3.23 -3.83 -13.91
CA ALA A 155 2.33 -3.18 -12.96
C ALA A 155 3.07 -2.09 -12.16
N ASP A 156 2.37 -1.00 -11.83
CA ASP A 156 2.93 0.06 -10.99
C ASP A 156 2.78 -0.24 -9.50
N GLY A 157 1.87 -1.15 -9.17
CA GLY A 157 1.74 -1.74 -7.86
C GLY A 157 0.97 -3.05 -7.89
N ILE A 158 0.97 -3.74 -6.76
CA ILE A 158 0.11 -4.90 -6.52
C ILE A 158 -0.90 -4.57 -5.43
N GLU A 159 -2.05 -5.21 -5.50
CA GLU A 159 -3.03 -5.27 -4.42
C GLU A 159 -3.12 -6.72 -3.92
N GLY A 160 -3.25 -6.92 -2.61
CA GLY A 160 -3.49 -8.23 -2.02
C GLY A 160 -4.43 -8.16 -0.82
N ASP A 161 -5.17 -9.25 -0.63
CA ASP A 161 -6.18 -9.39 0.42
C ASP A 161 -5.62 -10.08 1.66
N PHE A 162 -5.77 -9.50 2.85
CA PHE A 162 -5.14 -10.02 4.07
C PHE A 162 -6.13 -10.32 5.20
N TYR A 163 -5.97 -11.52 5.76
CA TYR A 163 -6.66 -12.00 6.96
C TYR A 163 -5.68 -12.29 8.09
N LEU A 164 -6.20 -12.22 9.32
CA LEU A 164 -5.54 -12.74 10.52
C LEU A 164 -5.98 -14.19 10.78
N THR A 165 -5.03 -15.10 10.95
CA THR A 165 -5.26 -16.51 11.31
C THR A 165 -5.57 -16.68 12.80
N SER A 166 -5.99 -17.88 13.24
CA SER A 166 -6.32 -18.14 14.65
C SER A 166 -5.12 -18.02 15.61
N ASP A 167 -3.91 -18.20 15.07
CA ASP A 167 -2.62 -18.06 15.76
C ASP A 167 -1.91 -16.72 15.48
N GLY A 168 -2.62 -15.75 14.88
CA GLY A 168 -2.17 -14.36 14.79
C GLY A 168 -1.21 -14.05 13.64
N LYS A 169 -1.12 -14.91 12.62
CA LYS A 169 -0.36 -14.62 11.39
C LYS A 169 -1.22 -13.88 10.37
N ILE A 170 -0.61 -12.93 9.65
CA ILE A 170 -1.28 -12.21 8.56
C ILE A 170 -0.98 -12.94 7.25
N ILE A 171 -2.04 -13.47 6.63
CA ILE A 171 -1.95 -14.27 5.40
C ILE A 171 -2.75 -13.65 4.27
N CYS A 172 -2.33 -13.92 3.03
CA CYS A 172 -2.96 -13.40 1.83
C CYS A 172 -4.02 -14.38 1.30
N CYS A 173 -5.29 -13.97 1.35
CA CYS A 173 -6.43 -14.72 0.83
C CYS A 173 -7.64 -13.77 0.70
N HIS A 174 -8.42 -13.89 -0.37
CA HIS A 174 -9.60 -13.04 -0.58
C HIS A 174 -10.81 -13.47 0.26
N ASP A 175 -11.08 -14.77 0.27
CA ASP A 175 -12.31 -15.32 0.85
C ASP A 175 -12.11 -15.61 2.34
N LYS A 176 -13.21 -15.58 3.09
CA LYS A 176 -13.22 -15.96 4.51
C LYS A 176 -12.89 -17.44 4.74
N ASP A 177 -12.97 -18.27 3.70
CA ASP A 177 -12.63 -19.69 3.72
C ASP A 177 -11.91 -20.12 2.43
N THR A 178 -11.23 -21.26 2.49
CA THR A 178 -10.36 -21.76 1.40
C THR A 178 -11.09 -22.60 0.34
N GLU A 179 -12.43 -22.69 0.39
CA GLU A 179 -13.16 -23.68 -0.41
C GLU A 179 -13.01 -23.45 -1.92
N ARG A 180 -13.09 -22.19 -2.37
CA ARG A 180 -12.99 -21.85 -3.81
C ARG A 180 -11.59 -22.07 -4.38
N THR A 181 -10.54 -21.69 -3.65
CA THR A 181 -9.15 -21.70 -4.16
C THR A 181 -8.37 -22.95 -3.78
N ALA A 182 -8.77 -23.69 -2.74
CA ALA A 182 -8.10 -24.92 -2.33
C ALA A 182 -8.96 -26.18 -2.49
N GLY A 183 -10.26 -26.05 -2.79
CA GLY A 183 -11.19 -27.19 -2.87
C GLY A 183 -11.54 -27.82 -1.52
N VAL A 184 -10.99 -27.30 -0.41
CA VAL A 184 -11.25 -27.75 0.96
C VAL A 184 -11.65 -26.56 1.79
N LYS A 185 -12.71 -26.68 2.58
CA LYS A 185 -13.17 -25.60 3.44
C LYS A 185 -12.37 -25.52 4.74
N ARG A 186 -11.64 -24.42 4.93
CA ARG A 186 -11.06 -23.98 6.21
C ARG A 186 -11.40 -22.51 6.41
N VAL A 187 -12.04 -22.16 7.53
CA VAL A 187 -12.33 -20.76 7.86
C VAL A 187 -11.04 -20.11 8.35
N ILE A 188 -10.60 -19.05 7.69
CA ILE A 188 -9.27 -18.47 7.91
C ILE A 188 -9.05 -18.06 9.38
N LYS A 189 -10.01 -17.35 9.96
CA LYS A 189 -9.93 -16.86 11.35
C LYS A 189 -9.93 -17.97 12.41
N GLU A 190 -10.32 -19.19 12.04
CA GLU A 190 -10.45 -20.34 12.95
C GLU A 190 -9.32 -21.36 12.74
N THR A 191 -8.47 -21.18 11.73
CA THR A 191 -7.45 -22.15 11.31
C THR A 191 -6.06 -21.57 11.52
N THR A 192 -5.11 -22.40 11.93
CA THR A 192 -3.72 -21.96 12.16
C THR A 192 -3.00 -21.69 10.84
N PHE A 193 -1.92 -20.91 10.87
CA PHE A 193 -1.12 -20.64 9.69
C PHE A 193 -0.59 -21.92 9.04
N ASP A 194 -0.03 -22.84 9.81
CA ASP A 194 0.61 -24.06 9.27
C ASP A 194 -0.41 -24.95 8.53
N GLU A 195 -1.63 -25.06 9.04
CA GLU A 195 -2.71 -25.80 8.39
C GLU A 195 -3.16 -25.14 7.08
N LEU A 196 -3.27 -23.82 7.07
CA LEU A 196 -3.62 -23.05 5.87
C LEU A 196 -2.49 -23.13 4.83
N ARG A 197 -1.24 -22.99 5.28
CA ARG A 197 -0.03 -23.03 4.43
C ARG A 197 0.20 -24.38 3.77
N ALA A 198 -0.38 -25.46 4.29
CA ALA A 198 -0.32 -26.78 3.67
C ALA A 198 -1.18 -26.90 2.41
N LEU A 199 -2.19 -26.04 2.24
CA LEU A 199 -3.16 -26.12 1.14
C LEU A 199 -2.57 -25.64 -0.19
N ASP A 200 -2.88 -26.36 -1.26
CA ASP A 200 -2.61 -25.92 -2.63
C ASP A 200 -3.66 -24.91 -3.08
N VAL A 201 -3.21 -23.69 -3.40
CA VAL A 201 -4.07 -22.60 -3.89
C VAL A 201 -3.72 -22.16 -5.31
N GLY A 202 -2.99 -22.99 -6.05
CA GLY A 202 -2.65 -22.72 -7.45
C GLY A 202 -3.31 -23.67 -8.44
N LEU A 203 -3.50 -24.93 -8.06
CA LEU A 203 -4.02 -25.98 -8.93
C LEU A 203 -5.40 -25.66 -9.53
N TRP A 204 -6.26 -24.97 -8.78
CA TRP A 204 -7.60 -24.59 -9.24
C TRP A 204 -7.57 -23.67 -10.47
N LYS A 205 -6.49 -22.91 -10.66
CA LYS A 205 -6.33 -21.96 -11.76
C LYS A 205 -5.77 -22.63 -13.01
N ASP A 206 -4.65 -23.32 -12.86
CA ASP A 206 -3.97 -24.04 -13.93
C ASP A 206 -3.04 -25.10 -13.32
N PRO A 207 -2.97 -26.33 -13.86
CA PRO A 207 -2.05 -27.38 -13.39
C PRO A 207 -0.59 -26.96 -13.24
N LYS A 208 -0.10 -25.98 -14.01
CA LYS A 208 1.28 -25.48 -13.93
C LYS A 208 1.59 -24.75 -12.62
N TYR A 209 0.58 -24.23 -11.93
CA TYR A 209 0.73 -23.56 -10.63
C TYR A 209 0.50 -24.48 -9.44
N ARG A 210 0.45 -25.80 -9.66
CA ARG A 210 0.42 -26.78 -8.57
C ARG A 210 1.58 -26.51 -7.61
N GLY A 211 1.26 -26.48 -6.32
CA GLY A 211 2.22 -26.22 -5.26
C GLY A 211 2.17 -24.80 -4.70
N GLU A 212 1.53 -23.84 -5.37
CA GLU A 212 1.33 -22.50 -4.81
C GLU A 212 0.60 -22.56 -3.47
N ARG A 213 1.00 -21.69 -2.56
CA ARG A 213 0.52 -21.60 -1.17
C ARG A 213 0.07 -20.18 -0.88
N MET A 214 -0.82 -20.02 0.12
CA MET A 214 -1.17 -18.70 0.64
C MET A 214 0.09 -18.04 1.25
N PRO A 215 0.56 -16.90 0.71
CA PRO A 215 1.70 -16.19 1.26
C PRO A 215 1.33 -15.43 2.53
N THR A 216 2.31 -15.23 3.40
CA THR A 216 2.24 -14.26 4.49
C THR A 216 2.41 -12.83 3.96
N LEU A 217 2.02 -11.84 4.75
CA LEU A 217 2.29 -10.42 4.43
C LEU A 217 3.77 -10.16 4.13
N ASP A 218 4.69 -10.68 4.96
CA ASP A 218 6.13 -10.46 4.80
C ASP A 218 6.68 -11.07 3.50
N GLU A 219 6.16 -12.22 3.08
CA GLU A 219 6.54 -12.82 1.79
C GLU A 219 6.06 -11.99 0.60
N VAL A 220 4.86 -11.39 0.68
CA VAL A 220 4.38 -10.48 -0.37
C VAL A 220 5.20 -9.19 -0.40
N ILE A 221 5.48 -8.61 0.77
CA ILE A 221 6.35 -7.44 0.93
C ILE A 221 7.71 -7.66 0.25
N ALA A 222 8.30 -8.85 0.42
CA ALA A 222 9.58 -9.20 -0.18
C ALA A 222 9.58 -9.22 -1.72
N THR A 223 8.40 -9.27 -2.36
CA THR A 223 8.28 -9.17 -3.82
C THR A 223 8.23 -7.74 -4.34
N VAL A 224 7.94 -6.76 -3.48
CA VAL A 224 7.65 -5.37 -3.90
C VAL A 224 8.95 -4.65 -4.29
N PRO A 225 9.14 -4.25 -5.57
CA PRO A 225 10.33 -3.51 -5.97
C PRO A 225 10.34 -2.07 -5.44
N ASP A 226 11.53 -1.48 -5.35
CA ASP A 226 11.69 -0.05 -5.02
C ASP A 226 10.85 0.84 -5.95
N GLY A 227 10.14 1.80 -5.37
CA GLY A 227 9.29 2.75 -6.11
C GLY A 227 7.98 2.18 -6.65
N LYS A 228 7.69 0.88 -6.43
CA LYS A 228 6.39 0.28 -6.73
C LYS A 228 5.47 0.34 -5.52
N MET A 229 4.17 0.41 -5.78
CA MET A 229 3.14 0.54 -4.75
C MET A 229 2.66 -0.83 -4.26
N PHE A 230 2.22 -0.89 -3.02
CA PHE A 230 1.60 -2.05 -2.41
C PHE A 230 0.31 -1.64 -1.70
N PHE A 231 -0.81 -2.12 -2.23
CA PHE A 231 -2.15 -1.94 -1.69
C PHE A 231 -2.48 -3.16 -0.83
N ILE A 232 -2.71 -2.94 0.45
CA ILE A 232 -2.96 -3.99 1.44
C ILE A 232 -4.44 -3.90 1.82
N GLU A 233 -5.27 -4.82 1.30
CA GLU A 233 -6.67 -4.90 1.69
C GLU A 233 -6.83 -5.67 3.00
N LEU A 234 -7.40 -5.02 4.02
CA LEU A 234 -7.73 -5.70 5.28
C LEU A 234 -9.13 -6.30 5.18
N LYS A 235 -9.19 -7.63 5.29
CA LYS A 235 -10.46 -8.39 5.22
C LYS A 235 -11.03 -8.74 6.60
N THR A 236 -10.37 -8.29 7.66
CA THR A 236 -10.76 -8.45 9.06
C THR A 236 -11.06 -7.12 9.72
N GLY A 237 -11.58 -7.15 10.95
CA GLY A 237 -11.88 -5.94 11.69
C GLY A 237 -10.64 -5.32 12.35
N PRO A 238 -10.85 -4.36 13.27
CA PRO A 238 -9.88 -3.79 14.21
C PRO A 238 -8.75 -4.70 14.75
N GLU A 239 -9.03 -5.99 14.93
CA GLU A 239 -8.12 -6.94 15.56
C GLU A 239 -6.79 -7.16 14.81
N ILE A 240 -6.71 -6.85 13.52
CA ILE A 240 -5.49 -7.03 12.71
C ILE A 240 -4.51 -5.86 12.84
N VAL A 241 -4.98 -4.69 13.27
CA VAL A 241 -4.23 -3.42 13.11
C VAL A 241 -2.91 -3.41 13.87
N ASP A 242 -2.89 -3.92 15.10
CA ASP A 242 -1.66 -3.96 15.92
C ASP A 242 -0.59 -4.83 15.25
N SER A 243 -0.98 -6.03 14.80
CA SER A 243 -0.08 -6.96 14.09
C SER A 243 0.40 -6.40 12.76
N LEU A 244 -0.48 -5.73 12.02
CA LEU A 244 -0.16 -5.08 10.74
C LEU A 244 0.88 -3.98 10.94
N ILE A 245 0.67 -3.08 11.90
CA ILE A 245 1.60 -1.97 12.17
C ILE A 245 2.96 -2.51 12.62
N ALA A 246 2.99 -3.55 13.45
CA ALA A 246 4.23 -4.19 13.87
C ALA A 246 5.01 -4.78 12.67
N ALA A 247 4.33 -5.46 11.75
CA ALA A 247 4.93 -6.01 10.54
C ALA A 247 5.46 -4.88 9.63
N LEU A 248 4.64 -3.86 9.33
CA LEU A 248 5.01 -2.76 8.44
C LEU A 248 6.16 -1.91 8.99
N ARG A 249 6.22 -1.66 10.31
CA ARG A 249 7.36 -0.96 10.94
C ARG A 249 8.68 -1.72 10.81
N SER A 250 8.61 -3.04 10.68
CA SER A 250 9.77 -3.91 10.53
C SER A 250 10.09 -4.19 9.06
N SER A 251 9.23 -3.75 8.15
CA SER A 251 9.37 -3.96 6.71
C SER A 251 10.43 -3.02 6.10
N PRO A 252 11.04 -3.39 4.97
CA PRO A 252 11.96 -2.51 4.24
C PRO A 252 11.23 -1.45 3.40
N LEU A 253 9.91 -1.48 3.32
CA LEU A 253 9.14 -0.58 2.46
C LEU A 253 9.06 0.81 3.07
N ASN A 254 9.18 1.81 2.20
CA ASN A 254 8.92 3.18 2.59
C ASN A 254 7.40 3.43 2.68
N LEU A 255 7.00 4.39 3.53
CA LEU A 255 5.58 4.69 3.77
C LEU A 255 4.83 5.13 2.50
N GLU A 256 5.51 5.79 1.56
CA GLU A 256 4.93 6.20 0.29
C GLU A 256 4.59 5.05 -0.65
N GLN A 257 5.18 3.86 -0.45
CA GLN A 257 4.87 2.67 -1.22
C GLN A 257 3.62 1.96 -0.68
N ILE A 258 3.23 2.20 0.57
CA ILE A 258 2.18 1.43 1.25
C ILE A 258 0.86 2.20 1.22
N VAL A 259 -0.20 1.52 0.82
CA VAL A 259 -1.58 2.01 0.90
C VAL A 259 -2.45 0.97 1.59
N ILE A 260 -3.04 1.31 2.74
CA ILE A 260 -4.02 0.45 3.40
C ILE A 260 -5.40 0.71 2.82
N ILE A 261 -6.08 -0.34 2.36
CA ILE A 261 -7.46 -0.29 1.89
C ILE A 261 -8.34 -1.21 2.73
N CYS A 262 -9.58 -0.83 3.01
CA CYS A 262 -10.52 -1.68 3.76
C CYS A 262 -11.96 -1.19 3.61
N PHE A 263 -12.92 -2.12 3.52
CA PHE A 263 -14.35 -1.80 3.56
C PHE A 263 -14.85 -1.42 4.96
N ASN A 264 -14.22 -1.98 6.00
CA ASN A 264 -14.60 -1.72 7.38
C ASN A 264 -14.07 -0.35 7.82
N ALA A 265 -14.99 0.63 7.86
CA ALA A 265 -14.69 2.01 8.23
C ALA A 265 -14.02 2.16 9.61
N GLU A 266 -14.34 1.30 10.58
CA GLU A 266 -13.72 1.35 11.91
C GLU A 266 -12.26 0.87 11.88
N THR A 267 -11.95 -0.11 11.04
CA THR A 267 -10.58 -0.62 10.86
C THR A 267 -9.69 0.47 10.25
N ILE A 268 -10.19 1.20 9.26
CA ILE A 268 -9.51 2.39 8.71
C ILE A 268 -9.31 3.44 9.79
N ALA A 269 -10.36 3.78 10.55
CA ALA A 269 -10.26 4.76 11.62
C ALA A 269 -9.25 4.35 12.70
N GLN A 270 -9.10 3.06 12.99
CA GLN A 270 -8.09 2.57 13.92
C GLN A 270 -6.66 2.67 13.35
N CYS A 271 -6.46 2.37 12.06
CA CYS A 271 -5.17 2.58 11.41
C CYS A 271 -4.75 4.05 11.51
N GLU A 272 -5.65 4.99 11.17
CA GLU A 272 -5.42 6.44 11.28
C GLU A 272 -5.10 6.87 12.72
N ARG A 273 -5.77 6.31 13.73
CA ARG A 273 -5.50 6.65 15.14
C ARG A 273 -4.13 6.15 15.61
N GLN A 274 -3.71 4.96 15.18
CA GLN A 274 -2.48 4.33 15.67
C GLN A 274 -1.24 4.74 14.89
N TRP A 275 -1.37 5.00 13.59
CA TRP A 275 -0.28 5.44 12.74
C TRP A 275 -0.77 6.46 11.69
N PRO A 276 -0.94 7.73 12.08
CA PRO A 276 -1.49 8.77 11.21
C PRO A 276 -0.66 9.03 9.94
N GLU A 277 0.62 8.67 9.90
CA GLU A 277 1.48 8.84 8.73
C GLU A 277 1.25 7.76 7.65
N LEU A 278 0.62 6.63 8.00
CA LEU A 278 0.31 5.56 7.07
C LEU A 278 -0.86 5.97 6.18
N ARG A 279 -0.72 5.82 4.85
CA ARG A 279 -1.78 6.21 3.92
C ARG A 279 -2.95 5.22 4.00
N THR A 280 -4.15 5.71 4.26
CA THR A 280 -5.34 4.86 4.35
C THR A 280 -6.48 5.30 3.44
N HIS A 281 -7.20 4.32 2.90
CA HIS A 281 -8.27 4.51 1.95
C HIS A 281 -9.46 3.63 2.33
N TRP A 282 -10.65 4.23 2.33
CA TRP A 282 -11.86 3.47 2.56
C TRP A 282 -12.39 2.88 1.26
N LEU A 283 -12.74 1.59 1.27
CA LEU A 283 -13.36 0.91 0.14
C LEU A 283 -14.88 0.94 0.26
N THR A 284 -15.55 1.20 -0.86
CA THR A 284 -17.00 1.11 -0.96
C THR A 284 -17.44 0.43 -2.25
N GLY A 285 -18.46 -0.42 -2.14
CA GLY A 285 -19.09 -1.07 -3.29
C GLY A 285 -20.50 -0.53 -3.47
N TYR A 286 -20.81 0.03 -4.63
CA TYR A 286 -22.15 0.43 -5.00
C TYR A 286 -22.91 -0.78 -5.53
N LYS A 287 -24.05 -1.07 -4.91
CA LYS A 287 -24.95 -2.15 -5.30
C LYS A 287 -26.37 -1.65 -5.30
N GLU A 288 -27.18 -2.15 -6.22
CA GLU A 288 -28.60 -1.85 -6.23
C GLU A 288 -29.29 -2.55 -5.05
N ASN A 289 -30.00 -1.76 -4.25
CA ASN A 289 -30.88 -2.28 -3.23
C ASN A 289 -32.14 -2.86 -3.91
N LYS A 290 -32.32 -4.18 -3.82
CA LYS A 290 -33.42 -4.92 -4.47
C LYS A 290 -34.82 -4.45 -4.08
N GLN A 291 -34.98 -3.77 -2.95
CA GLN A 291 -36.28 -3.30 -2.46
C GLN A 291 -36.59 -1.90 -2.97
N THR A 292 -35.58 -1.05 -3.11
CA THR A 292 -35.75 0.37 -3.47
C THR A 292 -35.37 0.69 -4.91
N GLY A 293 -34.64 -0.22 -5.58
CA GLY A 293 -34.05 -0.02 -6.90
C GLY A 293 -32.93 1.03 -6.92
N LYS A 294 -32.49 1.51 -5.75
CA LYS A 294 -31.47 2.57 -5.65
C LYS A 294 -30.10 2.00 -5.35
N LEU A 295 -29.07 2.63 -5.90
CA LEU A 295 -27.69 2.33 -5.56
C LEU A 295 -27.37 2.76 -4.13
N GLU A 296 -26.82 1.83 -3.37
CA GLU A 296 -26.31 2.05 -2.02
C GLU A 296 -24.83 1.67 -1.93
N PRO A 297 -24.01 2.42 -1.16
CA PRO A 297 -24.40 3.62 -0.41
C PRO A 297 -24.64 4.85 -1.30
N THR A 298 -25.49 5.76 -0.84
CA THR A 298 -25.72 7.04 -1.53
C THR A 298 -24.49 7.95 -1.46
N ARG A 299 -24.34 8.88 -2.41
CA ARG A 299 -23.24 9.88 -2.41
C ARG A 299 -23.12 10.64 -1.07
N PRO A 300 -24.22 11.15 -0.45
CA PRO A 300 -24.14 11.75 0.89
C PRO A 300 -23.70 10.79 2.01
N THR A 301 -24.07 9.51 1.92
CA THR A 301 -23.63 8.50 2.91
C THR A 301 -22.13 8.26 2.82
N VAL A 302 -21.58 8.23 1.60
CA VAL A 302 -20.13 8.13 1.37
C VAL A 302 -19.40 9.33 1.96
N GLU A 303 -19.85 10.55 1.65
CA GLU A 303 -19.23 11.77 2.17
C GLU A 303 -19.26 11.83 3.70
N LYS A 304 -20.40 11.52 4.33
CA LYS A 304 -20.51 11.44 5.80
C LYS A 304 -19.56 10.40 6.40
N THR A 305 -19.36 9.28 5.71
CA THR A 305 -18.43 8.23 6.17
C THR A 305 -17.00 8.73 6.12
N LEU A 306 -16.58 9.33 5.01
CA LEU A 306 -15.25 9.93 4.84
C LEU A 306 -14.98 11.02 5.88
N GLN A 307 -15.95 11.91 6.14
CA GLN A 307 -15.87 12.93 7.18
C GLN A 307 -15.66 12.35 8.59
N ARG A 308 -16.30 11.22 8.88
CA ARG A 308 -16.19 10.54 10.18
C ARG A 308 -14.83 9.87 10.38
N ILE A 309 -14.35 9.13 9.38
CA ILE A 309 -13.11 8.32 9.51
C ILE A 309 -11.84 9.09 9.18
N LYS A 310 -11.94 10.17 8.39
CA LYS A 310 -10.83 11.07 8.03
C LYS A 310 -9.64 10.39 7.36
N CYS A 311 -9.87 9.31 6.61
CA CYS A 311 -8.86 8.67 5.77
C CYS A 311 -8.43 9.58 4.61
N ASP A 312 -7.34 9.22 3.93
CA ASP A 312 -6.73 10.02 2.87
C ASP A 312 -7.52 10.01 1.55
N GLY A 313 -8.19 8.90 1.25
CA GLY A 313 -8.99 8.81 0.01
C GLY A 313 -10.05 7.72 -0.01
N LEU A 314 -10.64 7.53 -1.19
CA LEU A 314 -11.74 6.61 -1.48
C LEU A 314 -11.35 5.60 -2.57
N GLY A 315 -11.65 4.32 -2.37
CA GLY A 315 -11.65 3.31 -3.43
C GLY A 315 -13.06 2.79 -3.69
N SER A 316 -13.49 2.66 -4.95
CA SER A 316 -14.80 2.08 -5.24
C SER A 316 -14.82 1.10 -6.41
N ASN A 317 -15.87 0.27 -6.47
CA ASN A 317 -16.14 -0.45 -7.69
C ASN A 317 -16.48 0.52 -8.85
N ALA A 318 -16.19 0.12 -10.08
CA ALA A 318 -16.55 0.86 -11.27
C ALA A 318 -18.07 0.95 -11.42
N HIS A 319 -18.59 2.17 -11.39
CA HIS A 319 -19.99 2.48 -11.59
C HIS A 319 -20.11 3.87 -12.23
N PRO A 320 -19.92 4.01 -13.57
CA PRO A 320 -19.81 5.31 -14.24
C PRO A 320 -20.99 6.28 -13.99
N GLU A 321 -22.20 5.72 -13.84
CA GLU A 321 -23.43 6.46 -13.51
C GLU A 321 -23.41 7.09 -12.10
N HIS A 322 -22.65 6.51 -11.17
CA HIS A 322 -22.66 6.90 -9.75
C HIS A 322 -21.36 7.55 -9.30
N VAL A 323 -20.26 7.19 -9.94
CA VAL A 323 -18.91 7.72 -9.71
C VAL A 323 -18.50 8.54 -10.93
N ASP A 324 -19.14 9.70 -11.07
CA ASP A 324 -18.95 10.64 -12.17
C ASP A 324 -18.10 11.86 -11.73
N GLN A 325 -17.81 12.75 -12.69
CA GLN A 325 -17.06 13.98 -12.43
C GLN A 325 -17.71 14.84 -11.33
N ALA A 326 -19.04 14.96 -11.32
CA ALA A 326 -19.75 15.81 -10.37
C ALA A 326 -19.57 15.31 -8.92
N PHE A 327 -19.62 14.00 -8.72
CA PHE A 327 -19.37 13.38 -7.43
C PHE A 327 -17.92 13.54 -6.99
N LEU A 328 -16.96 13.29 -7.88
CA LEU A 328 -15.54 13.43 -7.56
C LEU A 328 -15.16 14.89 -7.25
N ASP A 329 -15.73 15.86 -7.99
CA ASP A 329 -15.56 17.29 -7.71
C ASP A 329 -16.14 17.66 -6.34
N GLN A 330 -17.30 17.10 -5.96
CA GLN A 330 -17.88 17.28 -4.63
C GLN A 330 -16.95 16.74 -3.55
N LEU A 331 -16.47 15.50 -3.69
CA LEU A 331 -15.55 14.90 -2.72
C LEU A 331 -14.27 15.72 -2.59
N CYS A 332 -13.70 16.17 -3.71
CA CYS A 332 -12.48 16.97 -3.70
C CYS A 332 -12.68 18.33 -3.03
N LYS A 333 -13.81 19.01 -3.27
CA LYS A 333 -14.20 20.23 -2.55
C LYS A 333 -14.32 20.00 -1.03
N SER A 334 -14.83 18.84 -0.63
CA SER A 334 -14.93 18.43 0.78
C SER A 334 -13.62 17.94 1.38
N GLY A 335 -12.57 17.77 0.57
CA GLY A 335 -11.21 17.48 1.01
C GLY A 335 -10.66 16.09 0.63
N TRP A 336 -11.43 15.28 -0.10
CA TRP A 336 -11.03 13.95 -0.58
C TRP A 336 -10.89 13.96 -2.09
N CYS A 337 -9.70 14.31 -2.58
CA CYS A 337 -9.39 14.35 -4.02
C CYS A 337 -8.67 13.09 -4.52
N GLU A 338 -8.21 12.21 -3.61
CA GLU A 338 -7.56 10.94 -3.96
C GLU A 338 -8.64 9.86 -4.09
N PHE A 339 -8.83 9.38 -5.32
CA PHE A 339 -9.84 8.38 -5.67
C PHE A 339 -9.21 7.25 -6.49
N HIS A 340 -9.61 6.02 -6.19
CA HIS A 340 -9.17 4.80 -6.84
C HIS A 340 -10.36 3.97 -7.30
N VAL A 341 -10.23 3.25 -8.41
CA VAL A 341 -11.31 2.40 -8.94
C VAL A 341 -10.86 0.95 -9.09
N TRP A 342 -11.76 0.03 -8.76
CA TRP A 342 -11.59 -1.42 -8.90
C TRP A 342 -12.90 -2.06 -9.39
N THR A 343 -12.96 -3.34 -9.73
CA THR A 343 -11.93 -3.97 -10.55
C THR A 343 -12.26 -3.64 -12.00
N VAL A 344 -11.34 -3.02 -12.73
CA VAL A 344 -11.58 -2.55 -14.10
C VAL A 344 -10.79 -3.41 -15.08
N ASP A 345 -11.48 -4.29 -15.80
CA ASP A 345 -10.88 -5.14 -16.85
C ASP A 345 -11.37 -4.78 -18.26
N ASP A 346 -12.05 -3.64 -18.38
CA ASP A 346 -12.55 -3.08 -19.63
C ASP A 346 -11.80 -1.78 -19.96
N ALA A 347 -11.34 -1.66 -21.21
CA ALA A 347 -10.49 -0.56 -21.62
C ALA A 347 -11.25 0.77 -21.75
N ASP A 348 -12.53 0.75 -22.12
CA ASP A 348 -13.36 1.96 -22.22
C ASP A 348 -13.71 2.48 -20.84
N VAL A 349 -14.04 1.58 -19.91
CA VAL A 349 -14.23 1.92 -18.49
C VAL A 349 -12.93 2.47 -17.88
N ALA A 350 -11.78 1.88 -18.21
CA ALA A 350 -10.49 2.39 -17.74
C ALA A 350 -10.18 3.79 -18.29
N ARG A 351 -10.41 4.03 -19.59
CA ARG A 351 -10.26 5.35 -20.20
C ARG A 351 -11.21 6.38 -19.58
N PHE A 352 -12.44 5.99 -19.26
CA PHE A 352 -13.39 6.85 -18.55
C PHE A 352 -12.81 7.32 -17.21
N TYR A 353 -12.35 6.40 -16.35
CA TYR A 353 -11.78 6.77 -15.05
C TYR A 353 -10.43 7.47 -15.13
N GLN A 354 -9.61 7.15 -16.13
CA GLN A 354 -8.39 7.89 -16.43
C GLN A 354 -8.70 9.35 -16.78
N ASN A 355 -9.72 9.61 -17.60
CA ASN A 355 -10.15 10.97 -17.96
C ASN A 355 -10.75 11.74 -16.78
N LEU A 356 -11.39 11.04 -15.84
CA LEU A 356 -11.85 11.63 -14.57
C LEU A 356 -10.69 11.96 -13.60
N GLY A 357 -9.48 11.47 -13.87
CA GLY A 357 -8.30 11.70 -13.04
C GLY A 357 -8.20 10.76 -11.83
N ALA A 358 -8.68 9.51 -11.96
CA ALA A 358 -8.46 8.49 -10.95
C ALA A 358 -6.96 8.34 -10.64
N TRP A 359 -6.61 8.21 -9.37
CA TRP A 359 -5.22 8.09 -8.95
C TRP A 359 -4.65 6.73 -9.33
N SER A 360 -5.44 5.67 -9.17
CA SER A 360 -5.12 4.34 -9.69
C SER A 360 -6.33 3.60 -10.26
N ILE A 361 -6.06 2.67 -11.16
CA ILE A 361 -7.01 1.70 -11.68
C ILE A 361 -6.50 0.32 -11.28
N THR A 362 -7.30 -0.41 -10.51
CA THR A 362 -7.00 -1.77 -10.07
C THR A 362 -7.66 -2.77 -11.00
N THR A 363 -6.89 -3.70 -11.57
CA THR A 363 -7.31 -4.62 -12.65
C THR A 363 -6.75 -6.02 -12.44
N ASN A 364 -7.48 -7.04 -12.90
CA ASN A 364 -6.98 -8.42 -12.94
C ASN A 364 -5.94 -8.64 -14.06
N ARG A 365 -5.85 -7.71 -15.02
CA ARG A 365 -5.13 -7.86 -16.29
C ARG A 365 -4.11 -6.72 -16.49
N PRO A 366 -3.11 -6.56 -15.61
CA PRO A 366 -2.28 -5.36 -15.59
C PRO A 366 -1.51 -5.15 -16.91
N GLY A 367 -0.87 -6.19 -17.46
CA GLY A 367 -0.13 -6.07 -18.74
C GLY A 367 -1.04 -5.69 -19.91
N TRP A 368 -2.14 -6.43 -20.08
CA TRP A 368 -3.12 -6.14 -21.12
C TRP A 368 -3.70 -4.73 -21.00
N LEU A 369 -4.08 -4.29 -19.80
CA LEU A 369 -4.69 -2.97 -19.63
C LEU A 369 -3.70 -1.85 -19.96
N ARG A 370 -2.41 -2.01 -19.63
CA ARG A 370 -1.36 -1.07 -20.05
C ARG A 370 -1.28 -0.96 -21.57
N GLU A 371 -1.29 -2.09 -22.28
CA GLU A 371 -1.29 -2.10 -23.75
C GLU A 371 -2.51 -1.38 -24.34
N GLN A 372 -3.68 -1.54 -23.71
CA GLN A 372 -4.91 -0.86 -24.16
C GLN A 372 -4.89 0.66 -23.93
N LEU A 373 -4.26 1.12 -22.84
CA LEU A 373 -4.19 2.56 -22.51
C LEU A 373 -3.02 3.26 -23.20
N TRP A 374 -1.90 2.55 -23.43
CA TRP A 374 -0.70 3.09 -24.04
C TRP A 374 -0.10 2.14 -25.09
N PRO A 375 -0.78 1.94 -26.23
CA PRO A 375 -0.34 0.99 -27.26
C PRO A 375 1.04 1.33 -27.85
N GLN A 376 1.46 2.60 -27.78
CA GLN A 376 2.77 3.05 -28.27
C GLN A 376 3.94 2.66 -27.34
N GLN A 377 3.66 2.26 -26.10
CA GLN A 377 4.66 1.83 -25.11
C GLN A 377 4.72 0.30 -24.97
N ALA A 378 3.91 -0.44 -25.73
CA ALA A 378 3.99 -1.89 -25.73
C ALA A 378 5.37 -2.33 -26.25
N PRO A 379 6.07 -3.24 -25.55
CA PRO A 379 7.31 -3.79 -26.08
C PRO A 379 7.02 -4.38 -27.46
N ALA A 380 7.87 -4.08 -28.44
CA ALA A 380 7.75 -4.66 -29.77
C ALA A 380 7.68 -6.19 -29.61
N ALA A 381 6.58 -6.79 -30.05
CA ALA A 381 6.36 -8.23 -29.91
C ALA A 381 7.61 -8.98 -30.37
N ALA A 382 8.20 -9.76 -29.48
CA ALA A 382 9.33 -10.61 -29.81
C ALA A 382 8.88 -11.54 -30.93
N LYS A 383 9.44 -11.32 -32.14
CA LYS A 383 9.20 -12.17 -33.31
C LYS A 383 9.96 -13.49 -33.21
#